data_AF-A0AAU9TU92-F1
#
_entry.id   AF-A0AAU9TU92-F1
#
_cell.length_a   1.000
_cell.length_b   1.000
_cell.length_c   1.000
_cell.angle_alpha   90.00
_cell.angle_beta   90.00
_cell.angle_gamma   90.00
#
_symmetry.space_group_name_H-M   'P 1'
#
loop_
_entity.id
_entity.type
_entity.pdbx_description
1 polymer ?
#
loop_
_entity_poly.entity_id
_entity_poly.type
_entity_poly.pdbx_seq_one_letter_code
_entity_poly.pdbx_strand_id
1 'polypeptide(L)' 'MVEYLEMGASITGSDYADQIKRLQKVVKEKTRGKLRAGVLFHQDNAFAHKAAVAIAAIQETNPNYLNTQHFLQF' A
#
# COMPACT_ATOMS: atom_id res chain seq x y z
N MET A 1 9.48 5.37 6.76
CA MET A 1 10.39 4.30 6.31
C MET A 1 10.67 4.58 4.85
N VAL A 2 11.92 4.59 4.45
CA VAL A 2 12.32 4.78 3.05
C VAL A 2 13.29 3.65 2.75
N GLU A 3 12.95 2.84 1.76
CA GLU A 3 13.81 1.76 1.25
C GLU A 3 14.36 2.21 -0.10
N TYR A 4 15.65 2.02 -0.30
CA TYR A 4 16.31 2.29 -1.57
C TYR A 4 16.55 0.99 -2.29
N LEU A 5 16.28 0.97 -3.60
CA LEU A 5 16.64 -0.14 -4.46
C LEU A 5 18.04 0.10 -5.05
N GLU A 6 18.71 -0.99 -5.40
CA GLU A 6 19.93 -0.91 -6.20
C GLU A 6 19.66 -0.24 -7.56
N MET A 7 20.69 0.40 -8.10
CA MET A 7 20.59 1.07 -9.39
C MET A 7 20.22 0.09 -10.50
N GLY A 8 19.13 0.37 -11.21
CA GLY A 8 18.60 -0.49 -12.28
C GLY A 8 17.61 -1.57 -11.81
N ALA A 9 17.43 -1.76 -10.50
CA ALA A 9 16.39 -2.65 -9.99
C ALA A 9 15.00 -1.99 -10.07
N SER A 10 13.98 -2.80 -10.33
CA SER A 10 12.58 -2.38 -10.38
C SER A 10 11.79 -3.06 -9.27
N ILE A 11 10.85 -2.34 -8.67
CA ILE A 11 9.97 -2.90 -7.64
C ILE A 11 9.04 -3.93 -8.27
N THR A 12 8.99 -5.13 -7.69
CA THR A 12 7.99 -6.15 -8.06
C THR A 12 6.73 -6.03 -7.22
N GLY A 13 5.65 -6.69 -7.64
CA GLY A 13 4.42 -6.76 -6.83
C GLY A 13 4.63 -7.40 -5.45
N SER A 14 5.53 -8.37 -5.35
CA SER A 14 5.87 -9.03 -4.08
C SER A 14 6.65 -8.10 -3.15
N ASP A 15 7.64 -7.38 -3.68
CA ASP A 15 8.41 -6.41 -2.91
C ASP A 15 7.47 -5.32 -2.33
N TYR A 16 6.55 -4.86 -3.18
CA TYR A 16 5.55 -3.88 -2.76
C TYR A 16 4.59 -4.43 -1.71
N ALA A 17 4.11 -5.67 -1.84
CA ALA A 17 3.25 -6.31 -0.85
C ALA A 17 3.93 -6.38 0.53
N ASP A 18 5.22 -6.68 0.57
CA ASP A 18 5.99 -6.71 1.81
C ASP A 18 6.20 -5.32 2.42
N GLN A 19 6.40 -4.29 1.57
CA GLN A 19 6.44 -2.89 2.00
C GLN A 19 5.11 -2.45 2.64
N ILE A 20 3.97 -2.85 2.06
CA ILE A 20 2.64 -2.54 2.61
C ILE A 20 2.48 -3.14 4.01
N LYS A 21 2.88 -4.40 4.21
CA LYS A 21 2.83 -5.05 5.53
C LYS A 21 3.70 -4.33 6.56
N ARG A 22 4.91 -3.90 6.17
CA ARG A 22 5.80 -3.11 7.05
C ARG A 22 5.20 -1.74 7.37
N LEU A 23 4.69 -1.05 6.36
CA LEU A 23 4.04 0.26 6.51
C LEU A 23 2.87 0.19 7.49
N GLN A 24 2.03 -0.84 7.40
CA GLN A 24 0.89 -1.00 8.31
C GLN A 24 1.32 -1.11 9.77
N LYS A 25 2.41 -1.85 10.07
CA LYS A 25 2.95 -1.96 11.43
C LYS A 25 3.37 -0.59 11.96
N VAL A 26 4.13 0.14 11.17
CA VAL A 26 4.61 1.49 11.54
C VAL A 26 3.45 2.47 11.70
N VAL A 27 2.44 2.41 10.83
CA VAL A 27 1.24 3.25 10.94
C VAL A 27 0.49 2.94 12.22
N LYS A 28 0.26 1.66 12.56
CA LYS A 28 -0.40 1.25 13.81
C LYS A 28 0.34 1.77 15.04
N GLU A 29 1.67 1.66 15.05
CA GLU A 29 2.51 2.16 16.15
C GLU A 29 2.44 3.68 16.28
N LYS A 30 2.56 4.42 15.16
CA LYS A 30 2.63 5.89 15.18
C LYS A 30 1.27 6.58 15.32
N THR A 31 0.18 5.91 14.99
CA THR A 31 -1.16 6.53 14.91
C THR A 31 -2.17 5.98 15.92
N ARG A 32 -1.71 5.29 16.98
CA ARG A 32 -2.54 4.65 18.02
C ARG A 32 -3.73 5.49 18.52
N GLY A 33 -3.64 6.82 18.55
CA GLY A 33 -4.74 7.73 18.93
C GLY A 33 -5.70 8.19 17.81
N LYS A 34 -5.37 7.99 16.53
CA LYS A 34 -6.10 8.48 15.34
C LYS A 34 -6.69 7.38 14.45
N LEU A 35 -6.46 6.11 14.77
CA LEU A 35 -6.94 4.95 13.98
C LEU A 35 -8.47 4.83 13.87
N ARG A 36 -9.24 5.53 14.73
CA ARG A 36 -10.72 5.48 14.71
C ARG A 36 -11.33 5.99 13.40
N ALA A 37 -10.64 6.86 12.66
CA ALA A 37 -11.12 7.41 11.39
C ALA A 37 -10.78 6.53 10.16
N GLY A 38 -10.07 5.42 10.35
CA GLY A 38 -9.54 4.62 9.26
C GLY A 38 -8.29 5.23 8.61
N VAL A 39 -7.68 4.48 7.70
CA VAL A 39 -6.51 4.92 6.93
C VAL A 39 -6.92 4.98 5.46
N LEU A 40 -6.77 6.13 4.82
CA LEU A 40 -6.91 6.25 3.36
C LEU A 40 -5.54 5.99 2.72
N PHE A 41 -5.49 5.02 1.80
CA PHE A 41 -4.26 4.67 1.10
C PHE A 41 -4.32 5.25 -0.33
N HIS A 42 -3.47 6.24 -0.62
CA HIS A 42 -3.39 6.87 -1.93
C HIS A 42 -2.06 6.48 -2.59
N GLN A 43 -2.14 5.93 -3.80
CA GLN A 43 -1.02 5.49 -4.61
C GLN A 43 -1.31 5.73 -6.09
N ASP A 44 -0.27 5.68 -6.93
CA ASP A 44 -0.41 5.69 -8.38
C ASP A 44 -0.74 4.29 -8.94
N ASN A 45 -0.87 4.19 -10.26
CA ASN A 45 -1.24 2.96 -10.98
C ASN A 45 -0.06 2.12 -11.47
N ALA A 46 1.12 2.21 -10.82
CA ALA A 46 2.27 1.42 -11.25
C ALA A 46 1.95 -0.08 -11.30
N PHE A 47 2.63 -0.83 -12.16
CA PHE A 47 2.33 -2.25 -12.38
C PHE A 47 2.44 -3.08 -11.08
N ALA A 48 3.46 -2.80 -10.27
CA ALA A 48 3.65 -3.44 -8.96
C ALA A 48 2.49 -3.17 -7.98
N HIS A 49 1.92 -1.96 -8.02
CA HIS A 49 0.81 -1.54 -7.16
C HIS A 49 -0.52 -2.20 -7.55
N LYS A 50 -0.66 -2.55 -8.83
CA LYS A 50 -1.82 -3.27 -9.37
C LYS A 50 -1.66 -4.79 -9.32
N ALA A 51 -0.49 -5.31 -8.93
CA ALA A 51 -0.25 -6.74 -8.86
C ALA A 51 -1.23 -7.40 -7.85
N ALA A 52 -1.75 -8.58 -8.19
CA ALA A 52 -2.73 -9.27 -7.35
C ALA A 52 -2.22 -9.49 -5.91
N VAL A 53 -0.93 -9.83 -5.76
CA VAL A 53 -0.26 -10.02 -4.46
C VAL A 53 -0.20 -8.72 -3.64
N ALA A 54 -0.01 -7.57 -4.29
CA ALA A 54 0.00 -6.26 -3.65
C ALA A 54 -1.41 -5.86 -3.20
N ILE A 55 -2.40 -6.02 -4.08
CA ILE A 55 -3.80 -5.73 -3.76
C ILE A 55 -4.30 -6.60 -2.61
N ALA A 56 -3.97 -7.90 -2.59
CA ALA A 56 -4.30 -8.80 -1.49
C ALA A 56 -3.69 -8.32 -0.16
N ALA A 57 -2.41 -7.93 -0.16
CA ALA A 57 -1.75 -7.39 1.03
C ALA A 57 -2.40 -6.08 1.53
N ILE A 58 -2.86 -5.22 0.61
CA ILE A 58 -3.59 -4.00 0.97
C ILE A 58 -4.96 -4.33 1.58
N GLN A 59 -5.72 -5.24 0.98
CA GLN A 59 -7.04 -5.65 1.49
C GLN A 59 -6.95 -6.30 2.87
N GLU A 60 -5.95 -7.15 3.10
CA GLU A 60 -5.69 -7.76 4.41
C GLU A 60 -5.34 -6.69 5.46
N THR A 61 -4.61 -5.66 5.06
CA THR A 61 -4.11 -4.64 5.99
C THR A 61 -5.07 -3.47 6.21
N ASN A 62 -5.96 -3.20 5.27
CA ASN A 62 -6.93 -2.12 5.31
C ASN A 62 -8.24 -2.53 4.60
N PRO A 63 -9.24 -3.02 5.35
CA PRO A 63 -10.50 -3.46 4.76
C PRO A 63 -11.30 -2.32 4.09
N ASN A 64 -10.98 -1.05 4.39
CA ASN A 64 -11.60 0.12 3.77
C ASN A 64 -10.76 0.67 2.60
N TYR A 65 -9.94 -0.16 1.97
CA TYR A 65 -9.16 0.25 0.81
C TYR A 65 -10.05 0.75 -0.32
N LEU A 66 -9.99 2.05 -0.58
CA LEU A 66 -10.58 2.69 -1.74
C LEU A 66 -9.48 2.89 -2.78
N ASN A 67 -9.52 2.08 -3.85
CA ASN A 67 -8.70 2.32 -5.02
C ASN A 67 -9.26 3.54 -5.76
N THR A 68 -8.44 4.56 -5.98
CA THR A 68 -8.81 5.77 -6.74
C THR A 68 -9.23 5.47 -8.19
N GLN A 69 -8.98 4.27 -8.70
CA GLN A 69 -9.46 3.80 -10.01
C GLN A 69 -10.97 3.51 -10.07
N HIS A 70 -11.67 3.32 -8.94
CA HIS A 70 -13.14 3.20 -9.01
C HIS A 70 -13.82 4.54 -9.32
N PHE A 71 -13.10 5.67 -9.24
CA PHE A 71 -13.64 7.02 -9.47
C PHE A 71 -13.22 7.64 -10.81
N LEU A 72 -12.32 7.01 -11.57
CA LEU A 72 -11.83 7.53 -12.85
C LEU A 72 -12.07 6.53 -13.99
N GLN A 73 -13.32 6.07 -14.10
CA GLN A 73 -13.87 5.66 -15.40
C GLN A 73 -14.49 6.89 -16.05
N PHE A 74 -13.68 7.67 -16.75
CA PHE A 74 -14.12 8.65 -17.74
C PHE A 74 -13.33 8.41 -19.02
#